data_AF-A0A7L2STU6-F1
#
_entry.id   AF-A0A7L2STU6-F1
#
_cell.length_a   1.000
_cell.length_b   1.000
_cell.length_c   1.000
_cell.angle_alpha   90.00
_cell.angle_beta   90.00
_cell.angle_gamma   90.00
#
_symmetry.space_group_name_H-M   'P 1'
#
loop_
_entity.id
_entity.type
_entity.pdbx_description
1 polymer ?
#
loop_
_entity_poly.entity_id
_entity_poly.type
_entity_poly.pdbx_seq_one_letter_code
_entity_poly.pdbx_strand_id
1 'polypeptide(L)'
;VEAVAALGNKVVESLRAQDPSEVLTMLTNETGFEISSADATVKILITTVPPNLRKLDPELHLDIKVLQSALAAIRHARWFEENASQSTVKVLIRLLKDLRIRFPGFEPLTPWILDLLGHYAVMNNPTRQPLALNIAYRRCLQILAAGLFLPGSVGITDPCESGNFRVHTVMTLEQQVRAGVPEGEGTPRGVPVPTLTRPCPQDMVCYTAQTLVRILSHGGYRKILGQEGDASYLASEMSTWDGVIVTPSEKAYEKPPEKKEGEEEEENQEEPAAGEEEESMETQE
;
A
#
# COMPACT_ATOMS: atom_id res chain seq x y z
N VAL A 1 5.70 -3.41 28.25
CA VAL A 1 6.44 -4.49 27.55
C VAL A 1 6.54 -5.78 28.38
N GLU A 2 6.77 -5.68 29.69
CA GLU A 2 6.90 -6.84 30.60
C GLU A 2 5.74 -7.83 30.54
N ALA A 3 4.49 -7.34 30.48
CA ALA A 3 3.31 -8.19 30.37
C ALA A 3 3.28 -9.05 29.10
N VAL A 4 3.83 -8.54 27.98
CA VAL A 4 3.93 -9.28 26.71
C VAL A 4 4.90 -10.45 26.87
N ALA A 5 6.07 -10.20 27.47
CA ALA A 5 7.06 -11.25 27.74
C ALA A 5 6.51 -12.31 28.70
N ALA A 6 5.82 -11.88 29.78
CA ALA A 6 5.20 -12.79 30.73
C ALA A 6 4.12 -13.68 30.06
N LEU A 7 3.29 -13.10 29.19
CA LEU A 7 2.31 -13.87 28.42
C LEU A 7 2.99 -14.84 27.44
N GLY A 8 4.01 -14.40 26.70
CA GLY A 8 4.78 -15.25 25.80
C GLY A 8 5.39 -16.46 26.52
N ASN A 9 6.04 -16.23 27.66
CA ASN A 9 6.63 -17.29 28.50
C ASN A 9 5.55 -18.27 28.96
N LYS A 10 4.42 -17.76 29.48
CA LYS A 10 3.31 -18.60 29.94
C LYS A 10 2.73 -19.48 28.82
N VAL A 11 2.56 -18.92 27.61
CA VAL A 11 2.03 -19.68 26.47
C VAL A 11 3.00 -20.78 26.05
N VAL A 12 4.29 -20.47 25.85
CA VAL A 12 5.26 -21.48 25.41
C VAL A 12 5.49 -22.58 26.45
N GLU A 13 5.49 -22.23 27.75
CA GLU A 13 5.55 -23.21 28.84
C GLU A 13 4.33 -24.14 28.84
N SER A 14 3.13 -23.59 28.56
CA SER A 14 1.90 -24.38 28.47
C SER A 14 1.95 -25.37 27.30
N LEU A 15 2.52 -24.97 26.16
CA LEU A 15 2.70 -25.85 24.99
C LEU A 15 3.72 -26.96 25.30
N ARG A 16 4.88 -26.61 25.88
CA ARG A 16 5.91 -27.58 26.29
C ARG A 16 5.42 -28.57 27.35
N ALA A 17 4.49 -28.16 28.21
CA ALA A 17 3.87 -29.06 29.18
C ALA A 17 2.91 -30.06 28.52
N GLN A 18 2.26 -29.69 27.42
CA GLN A 18 1.34 -30.55 26.67
C GLN A 18 2.10 -31.51 25.74
N ASP A 19 3.14 -31.03 25.06
CA ASP A 19 4.03 -31.84 24.24
C ASP A 19 5.50 -31.48 24.51
N PRO A 20 6.15 -32.19 25.46
CA PRO A 20 7.56 -31.97 25.78
C PRO A 20 8.53 -32.36 24.67
N SER A 21 8.07 -33.11 23.66
CA SER A 21 8.92 -33.57 22.56
C SER A 21 9.10 -32.50 21.48
N GLU A 22 8.15 -31.56 21.39
CA GLU A 22 8.22 -30.47 20.42
C GLU A 22 9.19 -29.37 20.87
N VAL A 23 10.18 -29.10 20.03
CA VAL A 23 11.18 -28.05 20.29
C VAL A 23 10.63 -26.71 19.80
N LEU A 24 10.24 -25.86 20.76
CA LEU A 24 9.68 -24.54 20.51
C LEU A 24 10.59 -23.41 21.00
N THR A 25 10.72 -22.35 20.20
CA THR A 25 11.37 -21.09 20.59
C THR A 25 10.35 -19.97 20.69
N MET A 26 10.41 -19.16 21.74
CA MET A 26 9.56 -17.98 21.91
C MET A 26 10.44 -16.73 21.95
N LEU A 27 10.10 -15.73 21.15
CA LEU A 27 10.79 -14.44 21.09
C LEU A 27 9.77 -13.30 21.15
N THR A 28 10.03 -12.31 22.00
CA THR A 28 9.25 -11.06 22.00
C THR A 28 9.72 -10.14 20.87
N ASN A 29 8.79 -9.37 20.32
CA ASN A 29 9.06 -8.41 19.24
C ASN A 29 8.20 -7.15 19.41
N GLU A 30 8.37 -6.18 18.51
CA GLU A 30 7.66 -4.89 18.55
C GLU A 30 6.13 -5.03 18.53
N THR A 31 5.62 -6.11 17.95
CA THR A 31 4.18 -6.36 17.78
C THR A 31 3.56 -7.23 18.87
N GLY A 32 4.38 -7.82 19.74
CA GLY A 32 3.95 -8.84 20.69
C GLY A 32 5.04 -9.88 20.88
N PHE A 33 4.77 -11.12 20.45
CA PHE A 33 5.74 -12.21 20.47
C PHE A 33 5.45 -13.20 19.34
N GLU A 34 6.39 -14.10 19.08
CA GLU A 34 6.22 -15.20 18.16
C GLU A 34 6.72 -16.50 18.77
N ILE A 35 6.08 -17.61 18.38
CA ILE A 35 6.48 -18.96 18.75
C ILE A 35 6.78 -19.71 17.47
N SER A 36 7.98 -20.28 17.40
CA SER A 36 8.47 -21.01 16.23
C SER A 36 8.81 -22.45 16.60
N SER A 37 8.44 -23.35 15.70
CA SER A 37 8.94 -24.73 15.64
C SER A 37 9.96 -24.86 14.50
N ALA A 38 10.37 -26.09 14.20
CA ALA A 38 11.22 -26.35 13.04
C ALA A 38 10.53 -26.02 11.69
N ASP A 39 9.20 -26.11 11.64
CA ASP A 39 8.44 -26.05 10.38
C ASP A 39 7.61 -24.78 10.22
N ALA A 40 7.25 -24.12 11.33
CA ALA A 40 6.29 -23.02 11.31
C ALA A 40 6.61 -21.95 12.36
N THR A 41 6.05 -20.76 12.14
CA THR A 41 6.07 -19.66 13.10
C THR A 41 4.69 -19.05 13.22
N VAL A 42 4.23 -18.86 14.45
CA VAL A 42 2.98 -18.17 14.77
C VAL A 42 3.33 -16.84 15.43
N LYS A 43 2.90 -15.74 14.81
CA LYS A 43 3.02 -14.40 15.37
C LYS A 43 1.77 -14.04 16.17
N ILE A 44 1.96 -13.64 17.42
CA ILE A 44 0.91 -13.16 18.31
C ILE A 44 0.98 -11.63 18.31
N LEU A 45 0.08 -11.01 17.56
CA LEU A 45 -0.07 -9.56 17.50
C LEU A 45 -0.87 -9.10 18.72
N ILE A 46 -0.21 -8.45 19.66
CA ILE A 46 -0.85 -7.96 20.88
C ILE A 46 -1.59 -6.66 20.59
N THR A 47 -2.81 -6.57 21.11
CA THR A 47 -3.57 -5.33 21.15
C THR A 47 -4.34 -5.22 22.47
N THR A 48 -5.10 -4.14 22.62
CA THR A 48 -5.91 -3.86 23.80
C THR A 48 -7.31 -3.39 23.43
N VAL A 49 -8.22 -3.42 24.40
CA VAL A 49 -9.57 -2.88 24.26
C VAL A 49 -9.58 -1.35 24.06
N PRO A 50 -10.57 -0.79 23.35
CA PRO A 50 -10.61 0.65 23.01
C PRO A 50 -10.44 1.63 24.17
N PRO A 51 -11.00 1.39 25.38
CA PRO A 51 -10.79 2.30 26.52
C PRO A 51 -9.33 2.51 26.90
N ASN A 52 -8.47 1.51 26.68
CA ASN A 52 -7.06 1.58 27.05
C ASN A 52 -6.22 2.36 26.03
N LEU A 53 -6.67 2.46 24.77
CA LEU A 53 -5.94 3.19 23.73
C LEU A 53 -5.80 4.69 24.04
N ARG A 54 -6.75 5.25 24.79
CA ARG A 54 -6.72 6.65 25.26
C ARG A 54 -5.87 6.86 26.52
N LYS A 55 -5.37 5.77 27.11
CA LYS A 55 -4.61 5.74 28.38
C LYS A 55 -3.22 5.13 28.17
N LEU A 56 -2.71 5.18 26.93
CA LEU A 56 -1.40 4.63 26.63
C LEU A 56 -0.32 5.53 27.21
N ASP A 57 0.65 4.91 27.88
CA ASP A 57 1.89 5.52 28.28
C ASP A 57 2.98 5.08 27.30
N PRO A 58 3.58 5.99 26.50
CA PRO A 58 4.61 5.65 25.52
C PRO A 58 5.86 4.98 26.11
N GLU A 59 6.15 5.17 27.40
CA GLU A 59 7.33 4.59 28.05
C GLU A 59 7.10 3.13 28.49
N LEU A 60 5.84 2.75 28.73
CA LEU A 60 5.49 1.45 29.31
C LEU A 60 4.78 0.52 28.32
N HIS A 61 3.98 1.07 27.42
CA HIS A 61 3.10 0.33 26.53
C HIS A 61 3.66 0.19 25.12
N LEU A 62 3.12 -0.78 24.37
CA LEU A 62 3.42 -0.90 22.95
C LEU A 62 2.94 0.33 22.19
N ASP A 63 3.62 0.65 21.10
CA ASP A 63 3.28 1.79 20.24
C ASP A 63 1.81 1.73 19.78
N ILE A 64 1.15 2.88 19.79
CA ILE A 64 -0.27 2.96 19.43
C ILE A 64 -0.55 2.46 18.01
N LYS A 65 0.38 2.66 17.06
CA LYS A 65 0.23 2.18 15.68
C LYS A 65 0.28 0.66 15.62
N VAL A 66 1.11 0.02 16.44
CA VAL A 66 1.15 -1.45 16.56
C VAL A 66 -0.20 -1.97 17.05
N LEU A 67 -0.70 -1.43 18.16
CA LEU A 67 -1.97 -1.85 18.76
C LEU A 67 -3.14 -1.65 17.79
N GLN A 68 -3.18 -0.51 17.10
CA GLN A 68 -4.19 -0.20 16.07
C GLN A 68 -4.07 -1.13 14.85
N SER A 69 -2.86 -1.45 14.40
CA SER A 69 -2.64 -2.36 13.26
C SER A 69 -3.16 -3.77 13.55
N ALA A 70 -2.99 -4.25 14.79
CA ALA A 70 -3.54 -5.54 15.21
C ALA A 70 -5.07 -5.53 15.28
N LEU A 71 -5.70 -4.43 15.73
CA LEU A 71 -7.16 -4.27 15.65
C LEU A 71 -7.66 -4.20 14.21
N ALA A 72 -6.92 -3.52 13.32
CA ALA A 72 -7.23 -3.46 11.90
C ALA A 72 -7.15 -4.85 11.26
N ALA A 73 -6.13 -5.66 11.60
CA ALA A 73 -6.01 -7.03 11.11
C ALA A 73 -7.23 -7.91 11.46
N ILE A 74 -7.84 -7.72 12.64
CA ILE A 74 -9.09 -8.41 13.01
C ILE A 74 -10.25 -7.95 12.10
N ARG A 75 -10.39 -6.65 11.85
CA ARG A 75 -11.43 -6.12 10.95
C ARG A 75 -11.24 -6.62 9.53
N HIS A 76 -10.00 -6.60 9.03
CA HIS A 76 -9.63 -7.07 7.70
C HIS A 76 -9.94 -8.56 7.54
N ALA A 77 -9.57 -9.39 8.53
CA ALA A 77 -9.84 -10.83 8.50
C ALA A 77 -11.34 -11.11 8.44
N ARG A 78 -12.15 -10.42 9.26
CA ARG A 78 -13.61 -10.55 9.24
C ARG A 78 -14.20 -10.11 7.89
N TRP A 79 -13.80 -8.95 7.38
CA TRP A 79 -14.25 -8.48 6.08
C TRP A 79 -13.88 -9.47 4.97
N PHE A 80 -12.67 -10.02 5.01
CA PHE A 80 -12.17 -10.95 4.00
C PHE A 80 -12.97 -12.25 3.99
N GLU A 81 -13.30 -12.78 5.16
CA GLU A 81 -14.16 -13.97 5.29
C GLU A 81 -15.55 -13.73 4.70
N GLU A 82 -16.16 -12.58 5.01
CA GLU A 82 -17.51 -12.23 4.58
C GLU A 82 -17.58 -11.85 3.08
N ASN A 83 -16.54 -11.22 2.51
CA ASN A 83 -16.60 -10.58 1.17
C ASN A 83 -15.65 -11.18 0.13
N ALA A 84 -14.50 -11.71 0.54
CA ALA A 84 -13.40 -12.13 -0.34
C ALA A 84 -13.09 -13.65 -0.27
N SER A 85 -14.04 -14.45 0.24
CA SER A 85 -13.87 -15.89 0.45
C SER A 85 -13.79 -16.74 -0.83
N GLN A 86 -14.07 -16.14 -2.00
CA GLN A 86 -14.02 -16.77 -3.32
C GLN A 86 -12.61 -17.28 -3.69
N SER A 87 -12.53 -18.46 -4.33
CA SER A 87 -11.25 -19.11 -4.67
C SER A 87 -10.39 -18.26 -5.61
N THR A 88 -10.98 -17.69 -6.67
CA THR A 88 -10.27 -16.85 -7.64
C THR A 88 -9.64 -15.61 -6.99
N VAL A 89 -10.32 -14.99 -6.02
CA VAL A 89 -9.80 -13.84 -5.26
C VAL A 89 -8.55 -14.25 -4.50
N LYS A 90 -8.61 -15.35 -3.75
CA LYS A 90 -7.47 -15.88 -2.97
C LYS A 90 -6.27 -16.26 -3.86
N VAL A 91 -6.53 -16.85 -5.03
CA VAL A 91 -5.47 -17.18 -6.00
C VAL A 91 -4.85 -15.91 -6.58
N LEU A 92 -5.67 -14.95 -7.01
CA LEU A 92 -5.20 -13.69 -7.57
C LEU A 92 -4.34 -12.91 -6.58
N ILE A 93 -4.77 -12.76 -5.33
CA ILE A 93 -4.01 -12.07 -4.28
C ILE A 93 -2.62 -12.70 -4.09
N ARG A 94 -2.53 -14.05 -4.11
CA ARG A 94 -1.24 -14.74 -4.01
C ARG A 94 -0.33 -14.41 -5.19
N LEU A 95 -0.87 -14.38 -6.41
CA LEU A 95 -0.12 -13.98 -7.61
C LEU A 95 0.28 -12.50 -7.55
N LEU A 96 -0.54 -11.62 -6.96
CA LEU A 96 -0.20 -10.21 -6.77
C LEU A 96 0.89 -10.00 -5.71
N LYS A 97 0.89 -10.78 -4.63
CA LYS A 97 1.96 -10.77 -3.61
C LYS A 97 3.30 -11.20 -4.22
N ASP A 98 3.29 -12.23 -5.06
CA ASP A 98 4.46 -12.66 -5.82
C ASP A 98 4.90 -11.62 -6.86
N LEU A 99 3.96 -11.04 -7.61
CA LEU A 99 4.23 -9.95 -8.56
C LEU A 99 4.90 -8.76 -7.86
N ARG A 100 4.43 -8.38 -6.66
CA ARG A 100 5.02 -7.32 -5.85
C ARG A 100 6.48 -7.59 -5.49
N ILE A 101 6.84 -8.84 -5.19
CA ILE A 101 8.21 -9.21 -4.85
C ILE A 101 9.12 -9.11 -6.09
N ARG A 102 8.64 -9.60 -7.24
CA ARG A 102 9.42 -9.64 -8.49
C ARG A 102 9.55 -8.29 -9.18
N PHE A 103 8.61 -7.39 -8.97
CA PHE A 103 8.63 -6.02 -9.51
C PHE A 103 8.60 -5.02 -8.36
N PRO A 104 9.77 -4.53 -7.91
CA PRO A 104 9.90 -3.60 -6.78
C PRO A 104 9.10 -2.30 -6.94
N GLY A 105 8.69 -1.95 -8.17
CA GLY A 105 7.78 -0.84 -8.41
C GLY A 105 6.40 -0.97 -7.73
N PHE A 106 6.04 -2.18 -7.30
CA PHE A 106 4.84 -2.46 -6.52
C PHE A 106 5.08 -2.59 -5.02
N GLU A 107 6.31 -2.39 -4.53
CA GLU A 107 6.65 -2.44 -3.10
C GLU A 107 5.69 -1.60 -2.24
N PRO A 108 5.26 -0.39 -2.65
CA PRO A 108 4.32 0.40 -1.85
C PRO A 108 2.94 -0.24 -1.61
N LEU A 109 2.54 -1.23 -2.41
CA LEU A 109 1.26 -1.91 -2.25
C LEU A 109 1.31 -2.79 -0.98
N THR A 110 0.64 -2.34 0.08
CA THR A 110 0.55 -3.12 1.32
C THR A 110 -0.27 -4.40 1.12
N PRO A 111 -0.12 -5.42 1.98
CA PRO A 111 -0.93 -6.64 1.89
C PRO A 111 -2.43 -6.38 1.83
N TRP A 112 -2.92 -5.40 2.61
CA TRP A 112 -4.33 -5.02 2.61
C TRP A 112 -4.79 -4.36 1.30
N ILE A 113 -3.95 -3.49 0.71
CA ILE A 113 -4.24 -2.92 -0.62
C ILE A 113 -4.32 -4.04 -1.66
N LEU A 114 -3.44 -5.05 -1.60
CA LEU A 114 -3.49 -6.20 -2.52
C LEU A 114 -4.74 -7.05 -2.32
N ASP A 115 -5.18 -7.25 -1.07
CA ASP A 115 -6.41 -7.98 -0.77
C ASP A 115 -7.64 -7.27 -1.38
N LEU A 116 -7.74 -5.96 -1.18
CA LEU A 116 -8.82 -5.13 -1.75
C LEU A 116 -8.74 -5.03 -3.27
N LEU A 117 -7.54 -4.87 -3.85
CA LEU A 117 -7.33 -4.82 -5.30
C LEU A 117 -7.74 -6.14 -5.96
N GLY A 118 -7.34 -7.28 -5.37
CA GLY A 118 -7.71 -8.60 -5.85
C GLY A 118 -9.22 -8.84 -5.79
N HIS A 119 -9.85 -8.49 -4.67
CA HIS A 119 -11.30 -8.54 -4.53
C HIS A 119 -12.00 -7.62 -5.56
N TYR A 120 -11.58 -6.36 -5.66
CA TYR A 120 -12.16 -5.38 -6.58
C TYR A 120 -12.07 -5.86 -8.03
N ALA A 121 -10.91 -6.36 -8.46
CA ALA A 121 -10.71 -6.83 -9.82
C ALA A 121 -11.61 -8.02 -10.18
N VAL A 122 -11.85 -8.94 -9.25
CA VAL A 122 -12.68 -10.13 -9.49
C VAL A 122 -14.18 -9.83 -9.34
N MET A 123 -14.57 -9.16 -8.27
CA MET A 123 -15.96 -9.09 -7.81
C MET A 123 -16.69 -7.81 -8.24
N ASN A 124 -15.98 -6.68 -8.36
CA ASN A 124 -16.62 -5.42 -8.71
C ASN A 124 -16.76 -5.30 -10.23
N ASN A 125 -17.78 -5.92 -10.83
CA ASN A 125 -18.02 -5.85 -12.26
C ASN A 125 -19.52 -5.96 -12.60
N PRO A 126 -19.98 -5.48 -13.77
CA PRO A 126 -21.40 -5.45 -14.12
C PRO A 126 -22.07 -6.82 -14.21
N THR A 127 -21.31 -7.88 -14.51
CA THR A 127 -21.85 -9.24 -14.64
C THR A 127 -22.26 -9.85 -13.29
N ARG A 128 -21.81 -9.24 -12.18
CA ARG A 128 -22.02 -9.73 -10.80
C ARG A 128 -21.58 -11.18 -10.58
N GLN A 129 -20.73 -11.70 -11.48
CA GLN A 129 -20.08 -12.98 -11.36
C GLN A 129 -18.58 -12.78 -11.18
N PRO A 130 -17.88 -13.67 -10.47
CA PRO A 130 -16.43 -13.61 -10.36
C PRO A 130 -15.79 -13.66 -11.76
N LEU A 131 -14.95 -12.68 -12.09
CA LEU A 131 -14.18 -12.74 -13.33
C LEU A 131 -13.21 -13.93 -13.30
N ALA A 132 -12.96 -14.55 -14.46
CA ALA A 132 -11.93 -15.55 -14.61
C ALA A 132 -10.54 -15.00 -14.24
N LEU A 133 -9.67 -15.85 -13.70
CA LEU A 133 -8.38 -15.44 -13.13
C LEU A 133 -7.52 -14.62 -14.10
N ASN A 134 -7.41 -15.04 -15.36
CA ASN A 134 -6.65 -14.36 -16.40
C ASN A 134 -7.22 -12.96 -16.71
N ILE A 135 -8.55 -12.82 -16.69
CA ILE A 135 -9.23 -11.54 -16.91
C ILE A 135 -9.00 -10.62 -15.72
N ALA A 136 -9.18 -11.13 -14.50
CA ALA A 136 -8.98 -10.34 -13.28
C ALA A 136 -7.51 -9.90 -13.10
N TYR A 137 -6.54 -10.77 -13.42
CA TYR A 137 -5.12 -10.44 -13.38
C TYR A 137 -4.75 -9.32 -14.36
N ARG A 138 -5.21 -9.43 -15.62
CA ARG A 138 -5.05 -8.35 -16.61
C ARG A 138 -5.72 -7.07 -16.12
N ARG A 139 -6.92 -7.18 -15.55
CA ARG A 139 -7.68 -6.04 -15.03
C ARG A 139 -6.94 -5.32 -13.90
N CYS A 140 -6.29 -6.03 -12.97
CA CYS A 140 -5.45 -5.40 -11.93
C CYS A 140 -4.39 -4.48 -12.53
N LEU A 141 -3.65 -4.96 -13.54
CA LEU A 141 -2.64 -4.15 -14.20
C LEU A 141 -3.27 -2.95 -14.93
N GLN A 142 -4.41 -3.15 -15.61
CA GLN A 142 -5.11 -2.09 -16.35
C GLN A 142 -5.63 -0.97 -15.44
N ILE A 143 -6.29 -1.30 -14.32
CA ILE A 143 -6.83 -0.29 -13.42
C ILE A 143 -5.72 0.47 -12.68
N LEU A 144 -4.62 -0.19 -12.33
CA LEU A 144 -3.44 0.49 -11.79
C LEU A 144 -2.79 1.41 -12.84
N ALA A 145 -2.64 0.92 -14.07
CA ALA A 145 -2.09 1.70 -15.19
C ALA A 145 -2.95 2.91 -15.57
N ALA A 146 -4.27 2.79 -15.38
CA ALA A 146 -5.25 3.87 -15.56
C ALA A 146 -5.32 4.84 -14.37
N GLY A 147 -4.43 4.70 -13.37
CA GLY A 147 -4.30 5.65 -12.28
C GLY A 147 -5.29 5.45 -11.13
N LEU A 148 -5.77 4.23 -10.89
CA LEU A 148 -6.67 3.94 -9.74
C LEU A 148 -6.12 4.49 -8.41
N PHE A 149 -4.80 4.50 -8.23
CA PHE A 149 -4.14 4.97 -7.01
C PHE A 149 -3.33 6.26 -7.19
N LEU A 150 -3.62 7.06 -8.22
CA LEU A 150 -3.03 8.39 -8.40
C LEU A 150 -3.83 9.48 -7.68
N PRO A 151 -3.23 10.68 -7.44
CA PRO A 151 -3.94 11.84 -6.95
C PRO A 151 -5.16 12.19 -7.81
N GLY A 152 -6.24 12.63 -7.17
CA GLY A 152 -7.53 12.89 -7.83
C GLY A 152 -8.41 11.66 -8.03
N SER A 153 -7.86 10.43 -7.93
CA SER A 153 -8.67 9.21 -7.99
C SER A 153 -9.46 8.98 -6.70
N VAL A 154 -10.70 8.49 -6.82
CA VAL A 154 -11.46 7.95 -5.68
C VAL A 154 -10.81 6.70 -5.10
N GLY A 155 -10.00 5.99 -5.89
CA GLY A 155 -9.33 4.77 -5.48
C GLY A 155 -10.29 3.68 -4.99
N ILE A 156 -9.84 2.94 -3.98
CA ILE A 156 -10.68 2.00 -3.23
C ILE A 156 -10.89 2.58 -1.84
N THR A 157 -12.14 2.72 -1.45
CA THR A 157 -12.52 3.08 -0.08
C THR A 157 -12.27 1.87 0.83
N ASP A 158 -11.62 2.10 1.98
CA ASP A 158 -11.40 1.06 2.98
C ASP A 158 -12.74 0.67 3.62
N PRO A 159 -13.20 -0.59 3.45
CA PRO A 159 -14.45 -1.04 4.03
C PRO A 159 -14.37 -1.29 5.54
N CYS A 160 -13.15 -1.26 6.13
CA CYS A 160 -12.90 -1.53 7.54
C CYS A 160 -12.64 -0.26 8.37
N GLU A 161 -12.64 0.92 7.75
CA GLU A 161 -12.48 2.21 8.42
C GLU A 161 -13.76 3.04 8.34
N SER A 162 -13.92 3.96 9.28
CA SER A 162 -15.04 4.90 9.26
C SER A 162 -14.81 6.02 8.24
N GLY A 163 -15.86 6.40 7.51
CA GLY A 163 -15.81 7.44 6.49
C GLY A 163 -15.25 6.93 5.16
N ASN A 164 -14.93 7.84 4.24
CA ASN A 164 -14.45 7.51 2.89
C ASN A 164 -12.92 7.48 2.84
N PHE A 165 -12.28 6.69 3.69
CA PHE A 165 -10.82 6.57 3.70
C PHE A 165 -10.34 5.85 2.44
N ARG A 166 -9.53 6.54 1.61
CA ARG A 166 -8.96 5.97 0.38
C ARG A 166 -7.68 5.21 0.71
N VAL A 167 -7.64 3.89 0.52
CA VAL A 167 -6.53 3.05 1.00
C VAL A 167 -5.16 3.39 0.42
N HIS A 168 -5.10 4.02 -0.76
CA HIS A 168 -3.85 4.36 -1.41
C HIS A 168 -3.17 5.60 -0.86
N THR A 169 -3.84 6.40 -0.02
CA THR A 169 -3.25 7.62 0.56
C THR A 169 -2.16 7.32 1.57
N VAL A 170 -2.08 6.08 2.08
CA VAL A 170 -0.95 5.60 2.89
C VAL A 170 0.36 5.57 2.10
N MET A 171 0.28 5.47 0.77
CA MET A 171 1.40 5.68 -0.14
C MET A 171 1.55 7.18 -0.31
N THR A 172 2.25 7.85 0.61
CA THR A 172 2.48 9.30 0.52
C THR A 172 3.24 9.64 -0.76
N LEU A 173 3.02 10.83 -1.34
CA LEU A 173 3.76 11.26 -2.54
C LEU A 173 5.24 11.57 -2.25
N GLU A 174 5.62 11.60 -0.96
CA GLU A 174 6.89 12.13 -0.49
C GLU A 174 7.70 11.10 0.29
N GLN A 175 8.94 10.84 -0.16
CA GLN A 175 10.06 10.32 0.63
C GLN A 175 11.39 10.68 -0.07
N GLN A 176 11.79 11.96 -0.08
CA GLN A 176 13.19 12.31 -0.33
C GLN A 176 14.01 11.91 0.90
N VAL A 177 14.63 10.74 0.89
CA VAL A 177 15.76 10.51 1.80
C VAL A 177 16.91 11.33 1.24
N ARG A 178 17.24 12.45 1.91
CA ARG A 178 18.59 13.02 1.82
C ARG A 178 19.52 11.94 2.37
N ALA A 179 20.05 11.09 1.49
CA ALA A 179 21.20 10.26 1.86
C ALA A 179 22.32 11.24 2.16
N GLY A 180 22.46 11.61 3.43
CA GLY A 180 23.61 12.33 3.93
C GLY A 180 24.81 11.42 3.73
N VAL A 181 25.54 11.60 2.64
CA VAL A 181 26.92 11.15 2.59
C VAL A 181 27.61 11.87 3.75
N PRO A 182 28.25 11.16 4.71
CA PRO A 182 29.06 11.84 5.72
C PRO A 182 30.10 12.66 4.98
N GLU A 183 30.16 13.96 5.25
CA GLU A 183 31.19 14.84 4.69
C GLU A 183 32.56 14.36 5.17
N GLY A 184 33.17 13.46 4.41
CA GLY A 184 34.61 13.21 4.47
C GLY A 184 35.31 14.40 3.84
N GLU A 185 36.21 15.03 4.60
CA GLU A 185 37.10 16.08 4.12
C GLU A 185 37.84 15.60 2.85
N GLY A 186 37.50 16.16 1.68
CA GLY A 186 38.21 15.86 0.44
C GLY A 186 37.43 15.95 -0.87
N THR A 187 36.10 16.12 -0.86
CA THR A 187 35.33 16.16 -2.11
C THR A 187 35.49 17.51 -2.84
N PRO A 188 35.89 17.54 -4.13
CA PRO A 188 36.00 18.79 -4.89
C PRO A 188 34.64 19.50 -5.00
N ARG A 189 34.60 20.79 -4.69
CA ARG A 189 33.42 21.64 -4.86
C ARG A 189 33.03 21.67 -6.34
N GLY A 190 31.85 21.15 -6.67
CA GLY A 190 31.25 21.31 -8.00
C GLY A 190 30.82 20.02 -8.72
N VAL A 191 30.98 18.84 -8.11
CA VAL A 191 30.37 17.63 -8.68
C VAL A 191 28.91 17.54 -8.20
N PRO A 192 27.90 17.55 -9.10
CA PRO A 192 26.52 17.29 -8.70
C PRO A 192 26.45 15.87 -8.11
N VAL A 193 26.20 15.78 -6.80
CA VAL A 193 25.86 14.51 -6.16
C VAL A 193 24.53 14.07 -6.78
N PRO A 194 24.40 12.85 -7.33
CA PRO A 194 23.11 12.36 -7.80
C PRO A 194 22.15 12.33 -6.60
N THR A 195 21.23 13.29 -6.52
CA THR A 195 20.12 13.23 -5.58
C THR A 195 19.28 12.04 -6.02
N LEU A 196 19.44 10.90 -5.34
CA LEU A 196 18.58 9.73 -5.49
C LEU A 196 17.22 10.08 -4.89
N THR A 197 16.43 10.86 -5.64
CA THR A 197 15.03 11.12 -5.32
C THR A 197 14.29 9.79 -5.44
N ARG A 198 13.86 9.21 -4.32
CA ARG A 198 12.93 8.07 -4.40
C ARG A 198 11.70 8.52 -5.20
N PRO A 199 11.28 7.75 -6.22
CA PRO A 199 10.07 8.07 -6.96
C PRO A 199 8.87 8.11 -6.02
N CYS A 200 7.89 8.97 -6.32
CA CYS A 200 6.60 8.96 -5.63
C CYS A 200 6.04 7.52 -5.66
N PRO A 201 5.71 6.92 -4.50
CA PRO A 201 5.12 5.59 -4.41
C PRO A 201 3.92 5.33 -5.33
N GLN A 202 2.99 6.30 -5.44
CA GLN A 202 1.80 6.18 -6.29
C GLN A 202 2.17 6.19 -7.79
N ASP A 203 3.07 7.09 -8.18
CA ASP A 203 3.59 7.18 -9.55
C ASP A 203 4.33 5.89 -9.93
N MET A 204 5.18 5.39 -9.01
CA MET A 204 5.92 4.14 -9.15
C MET A 204 5.02 2.94 -9.45
N VAL A 205 3.96 2.77 -8.66
CA VAL A 205 2.97 1.72 -8.89
C VAL A 205 2.31 1.89 -10.26
N CYS A 206 1.95 3.12 -10.64
CA CYS A 206 1.26 3.41 -11.89
C CYS A 206 2.13 3.11 -13.12
N TYR A 207 3.33 3.70 -13.23
CA TYR A 207 4.19 3.50 -14.39
C TYR A 207 4.69 2.05 -14.51
N THR A 208 4.87 1.36 -13.37
CA THR A 208 5.19 -0.07 -13.36
C THR A 208 4.03 -0.87 -13.97
N ALA A 209 2.80 -0.61 -13.54
CA ALA A 209 1.62 -1.23 -14.12
C ALA A 209 1.43 -0.91 -15.61
N GLN A 210 1.65 0.34 -16.03
CA GLN A 210 1.58 0.76 -17.43
C GLN A 210 2.57 -0.01 -18.32
N THR A 211 3.79 -0.24 -17.82
CA THR A 211 4.79 -1.05 -18.52
C THR A 211 4.34 -2.51 -18.64
N LEU A 212 3.92 -3.11 -17.52
CA LEU A 212 3.53 -4.53 -17.51
C LEU A 212 2.23 -4.80 -18.28
N VAL A 213 1.30 -3.85 -18.37
CA VAL A 213 0.11 -3.96 -19.24
C VAL A 213 0.52 -4.14 -20.71
N ARG A 214 1.50 -3.36 -21.17
CA ARG A 214 1.98 -3.43 -22.55
C ARG A 214 2.68 -4.75 -22.82
N ILE A 215 3.57 -5.17 -21.91
CA ILE A 215 4.25 -6.47 -21.99
C ILE A 215 3.24 -7.63 -21.99
N LEU A 216 2.23 -7.60 -21.12
CA LEU A 216 1.18 -8.61 -21.07
C LEU A 216 0.36 -8.67 -22.38
N SER A 217 0.26 -7.55 -23.08
CA SER A 217 -0.45 -7.45 -24.37
C SER A 217 0.38 -8.02 -25.53
N HIS A 218 1.71 -8.03 -25.40
CA HIS A 218 2.64 -8.67 -26.33
C HIS A 218 3.06 -10.08 -25.90
N GLY A 219 2.22 -10.78 -25.11
CA GLY A 219 2.44 -12.19 -24.78
C GLY A 219 3.48 -12.46 -23.67
N GLY A 220 4.03 -11.43 -23.02
CA GLY A 220 5.06 -11.58 -21.97
C GLY A 220 4.58 -12.12 -20.62
N TYR A 221 3.47 -12.85 -20.57
CA TYR A 221 2.87 -13.34 -19.33
C TYR A 221 3.79 -14.31 -18.57
N ARG A 222 4.61 -15.12 -19.27
CA ARG A 222 5.53 -16.08 -18.62
C ARG A 222 6.61 -15.38 -17.82
N LYS A 223 7.21 -14.32 -18.38
CA LYS A 223 8.13 -13.42 -17.66
C LYS A 223 7.44 -12.72 -16.50
N ILE A 224 6.25 -12.14 -16.74
CA ILE A 224 5.46 -11.46 -15.70
C ILE A 224 5.04 -12.41 -14.56
N LEU A 225 4.93 -13.71 -14.80
CA LEU A 225 4.61 -14.72 -13.78
C LEU A 225 5.86 -15.41 -13.20
N GLY A 226 7.08 -14.96 -13.54
CA GLY A 226 8.32 -15.52 -13.00
C GLY A 226 8.64 -16.94 -13.49
N GLN A 227 8.07 -17.37 -14.62
CA GLN A 227 8.28 -18.71 -15.18
C GLN A 227 9.57 -18.82 -16.01
N GLU A 228 10.23 -17.69 -16.29
CA GLU A 228 11.41 -17.59 -17.18
C GLU A 228 12.55 -16.82 -16.51
N GLY A 229 12.76 -17.07 -15.21
CA GLY A 229 13.80 -16.43 -14.40
C GLY A 229 13.42 -15.02 -13.94
N ASP A 230 14.44 -14.22 -13.61
CA ASP A 230 14.24 -12.82 -13.26
C ASP A 230 13.62 -12.06 -14.45
N ALA A 231 12.71 -11.16 -14.12
CA ALA A 231 11.95 -10.33 -15.06
C ALA A 231 11.86 -8.88 -14.58
N SER A 232 12.49 -8.53 -13.45
CA SER A 232 12.46 -7.21 -12.83
C SER A 232 12.94 -6.10 -13.77
N TYR A 233 13.96 -6.39 -14.58
CA TYR A 233 14.52 -5.50 -15.60
C TYR A 233 13.49 -5.02 -16.62
N LEU A 234 12.40 -5.77 -16.86
CA LEU A 234 11.34 -5.38 -17.79
C LEU A 234 10.60 -4.10 -17.37
N ALA A 235 10.69 -3.70 -16.11
CA ALA A 235 10.11 -2.46 -15.62
C ALA A 235 11.03 -1.23 -15.81
N SER A 236 12.29 -1.43 -16.22
CA SER A 236 13.29 -0.36 -16.33
C SER A 236 14.07 -0.35 -17.64
N GLU A 237 14.09 -1.46 -18.38
CA GLU A 237 14.82 -1.61 -19.63
C GLU A 237 13.88 -1.82 -20.83
N MET A 238 14.30 -1.32 -21.99
CA MET A 238 13.60 -1.58 -23.25
C MET A 238 13.63 -3.09 -23.55
N SER A 239 12.49 -3.62 -24.00
CA SER A 239 12.36 -5.03 -24.37
C SER A 239 11.70 -5.18 -25.74
N THR A 240 12.00 -6.26 -26.46
CA THR A 240 11.41 -6.54 -27.77
C THR A 240 10.53 -7.79 -27.70
N TRP A 241 9.31 -7.69 -28.21
CA TRP A 241 8.30 -8.76 -28.20
C TRP A 241 7.70 -8.89 -29.59
N ASP A 242 7.99 -9.99 -30.29
CA ASP A 242 7.53 -10.24 -31.66
C ASP A 242 7.75 -9.05 -32.63
N GLY A 243 8.92 -8.39 -32.51
CA GLY A 243 9.29 -7.23 -33.32
C GLY A 243 8.77 -5.88 -32.81
N VAL A 244 7.97 -5.85 -31.73
CA VAL A 244 7.51 -4.62 -31.07
C VAL A 244 8.46 -4.24 -29.94
N ILE A 245 8.96 -3.00 -29.97
CA ILE A 245 9.79 -2.45 -28.89
C ILE A 245 8.87 -1.85 -27.82
N VAL A 246 9.03 -2.31 -26.59
CA VAL A 246 8.34 -1.80 -25.40
C VAL A 246 9.34 -0.99 -24.58
N THR A 247 9.17 0.33 -24.59
CA THR A 247 9.91 1.27 -23.72
C THR A 247 9.19 1.40 -22.38
N PRO A 248 9.82 1.10 -21.23
CA PRO A 248 9.20 1.28 -19.92
C PRO A 248 8.67 2.70 -19.71
N SER A 249 7.54 2.80 -19.02
CA SER A 249 7.00 4.09 -18.60
C SER A 249 7.92 4.70 -17.54
N GLU A 250 8.19 6.00 -17.65
CA GLU A 250 9.10 6.71 -16.77
C GLU A 250 8.35 7.47 -15.67
N LYS A 251 9.09 7.89 -14.65
CA LYS A 251 8.59 8.73 -13.56
C LYS A 251 8.00 10.04 -14.13
N ALA A 252 6.76 10.35 -13.77
CA ALA A 252 6.08 11.57 -14.17
C ALA A 252 5.95 12.59 -13.02
N TYR A 253 6.06 12.15 -11.77
CA TYR A 253 5.91 13.05 -10.62
C TYR A 253 7.12 13.98 -10.43
N GLU A 254 6.85 15.28 -10.46
CA GLU A 254 7.80 16.34 -10.10
C GLU A 254 7.42 16.94 -8.73
N LYS A 255 8.41 17.20 -7.87
CA LYS A 255 8.17 17.86 -6.58
C LYS A 255 7.82 19.33 -6.87
N PRO A 256 6.73 19.88 -6.29
CA PRO A 256 6.50 21.32 -6.33
C PRO A 256 7.71 22.07 -5.74
N PRO A 257 8.07 23.26 -6.28
CA PRO A 257 9.11 24.08 -5.67
C PRO A 257 8.73 24.40 -4.22
N GLU A 258 9.69 24.32 -3.30
CA GLU A 258 9.48 24.69 -1.91
C GLU A 258 9.09 26.18 -1.86
N LYS A 259 7.84 26.46 -1.50
CA LYS A 259 7.40 27.83 -1.23
C LYS A 259 8.26 28.34 -0.07
N LYS A 260 8.99 29.45 -0.28
CA LYS A 260 9.62 30.18 0.82
C LYS A 260 8.49 30.63 1.76
N GLU A 261 8.65 30.41 3.06
CA GLU A 261 7.76 30.97 4.08
C GLU A 261 7.67 32.49 3.84
N GLY A 262 6.52 32.97 3.35
CA GLY A 262 6.31 34.39 3.03
C GLY A 262 5.38 34.72 1.86
N GLU A 263 4.97 33.76 1.01
CA GLU A 263 4.05 34.02 -0.12
C GLU A 263 2.65 33.41 0.10
N GLU A 264 2.08 33.65 1.29
CA GLU A 264 0.66 33.36 1.61
C GLU A 264 -0.12 34.65 1.91
N GLU A 265 0.04 35.69 1.09
CA GLU A 265 -0.90 36.81 1.08
C GLU A 265 -0.99 37.34 -0.35
N GLU A 266 -1.83 36.74 -1.23
CA GLU A 266 -2.46 37.46 -2.37
C GLU A 266 -3.44 36.66 -3.27
N GLU A 267 -3.86 35.43 -2.93
CA GLU A 267 -4.84 34.69 -3.76
C GLU A 267 -6.21 34.45 -3.12
N ASN A 268 -6.59 35.21 -2.09
CA ASN A 268 -7.96 35.20 -1.55
C ASN A 268 -8.57 36.60 -1.55
N GLN A 269 -8.85 37.12 -2.76
CA GLN A 269 -9.88 38.14 -2.96
C GLN A 269 -10.89 37.58 -3.96
N GLU A 270 -11.79 36.72 -3.47
CA GLU A 270 -13.08 36.52 -4.13
C GLU A 270 -13.88 37.81 -3.97
N GLU A 271 -14.23 38.45 -5.09
CA GLU A 271 -15.15 39.57 -5.16
C GLU A 271 -16.52 39.17 -4.56
N PRO A 272 -17.16 40.00 -3.72
CA PRO A 272 -18.52 39.72 -3.27
C PRO A 272 -19.50 39.93 -4.43
N ALA A 273 -20.34 38.92 -4.68
CA ALA A 273 -21.44 38.99 -5.63
C ALA A 273 -22.37 40.18 -5.33
N ALA A 274 -22.62 41.00 -6.36
CA ALA A 274 -23.56 42.11 -6.32
C ALA A 274 -24.98 41.59 -6.06
N GLY A 275 -25.68 42.26 -5.13
CA GLY A 275 -27.02 41.90 -4.68
C GLY A 275 -28.07 42.01 -5.78
N GLU A 276 -28.96 41.02 -5.81
CA GLU A 276 -30.24 41.09 -6.50
C GLU A 276 -31.22 41.86 -5.59
N GLU A 277 -31.59 43.07 -6.01
CA GLU A 277 -32.73 43.82 -5.48
C GLU A 277 -34.02 43.22 -6.09
N GLU A 278 -34.82 42.53 -5.29
CA GLU A 278 -36.22 42.23 -5.65
C GLU A 278 -37.07 43.50 -5.42
N GLU A 279 -37.40 44.19 -6.52
CA GLU A 279 -38.46 45.19 -6.55
C GLU A 279 -39.84 44.51 -6.38
N SER A 280 -40.41 44.66 -5.18
CA SER A 280 -41.84 44.42 -4.95
C SER A 280 -42.65 45.58 -5.55
N MET A 281 -43.27 45.35 -6.71
CA MET A 281 -44.22 46.29 -7.31
C MET A 281 -45.65 45.89 -6.91
N GLU A 282 -46.23 46.59 -5.94
CA GLU A 282 -47.68 46.63 -5.71
C GLU A 282 -48.32 47.63 -6.69
N THR A 283 -49.34 47.19 -7.44
CA THR A 283 -50.43 48.07 -7.89
C THR A 283 -51.75 47.30 -7.85
N GLN A 284 -52.72 47.91 -7.15
CA GLN A 284 -54.13 47.54 -7.07
C GLN A 284 -54.86 47.84 -8.39
N GLU A 285 -55.74 46.93 -8.79
CA GLU A 285 -57.17 47.19 -9.04
C GLU A 285 -57.96 45.87 -8.92
#